data_AF-X1KWB7-F1
#
_entry.id   AF-X1KWB7-F1
#
_cell.length_a   1.000
_cell.length_b   1.000
_cell.length_c   1.000
_cell.angle_alpha   90.00
_cell.angle_beta   90.00
_cell.angle_gamma   90.00
#
_symmetry.space_group_name_H-M   'P 1'
#
loop_
_entity.id
_entity.type
_entity.pdbx_description
1 polymer ?
#
loop_
_entity_poly.entity_id
_entity_poly.type
_entity_poly.pdbx_seq_one_letter_code
_entity_poly.pdbx_strand_id
1 'polypeptide(L)'
;MKISLGIITKHFNSLEPIDEFLDNAFKYGHKMYSVIIAYSHSCNCRLIESLRERAKVFVVQINNAPQIKQQLIKMGVSPESINILLNSPTLKKYGLVPYGLNRNYVVMQALLSSSEGLVFIDTDVYPKVLVKEDDEVKEKEIDFIGRHLEFLRKEEVIITTSDYSGYYIIPPMSFAGMKELFIGLQ
;
A
#
# COMPACT_ATOMS: atom_id res chain seq x y z
N MET A 1 -13.18 -9.01 -10.41
CA MET A 1 -12.22 -7.90 -10.29
C MET A 1 -10.88 -8.45 -9.81
N LYS A 2 -9.78 -8.15 -10.50
CA LYS A 2 -8.40 -8.51 -10.17
C LYS A 2 -7.85 -7.51 -9.17
N ILE A 3 -7.99 -7.80 -7.88
CA ILE A 3 -7.53 -6.92 -6.81
C ILE A 3 -6.13 -7.34 -6.36
N SER A 4 -5.19 -6.41 -6.32
CA SER A 4 -3.86 -6.64 -5.79
C SER A 4 -3.67 -5.95 -4.44
N LEU A 5 -2.87 -6.56 -3.56
CA LEU A 5 -2.40 -5.93 -2.34
C LEU A 5 -1.07 -5.22 -2.62
N GLY A 6 -0.94 -3.98 -2.18
CA GLY A 6 0.25 -3.17 -2.30
C GLY A 6 0.91 -2.95 -0.94
N ILE A 7 2.19 -3.31 -0.83
CA ILE A 7 2.97 -3.17 0.40
C ILE A 7 4.21 -2.33 0.11
N ILE A 8 4.46 -1.37 0.99
CA ILE A 8 5.67 -0.54 0.99
C ILE A 8 6.41 -0.82 2.28
N THR A 9 7.68 -1.20 2.19
CA THR A 9 8.51 -1.42 3.38
C THR A 9 9.95 -0.99 3.18
N LYS A 10 10.63 -0.68 4.27
CA LYS A 10 12.09 -0.49 4.25
C LYS A 10 12.80 -1.84 4.12
N HIS A 11 12.39 -2.78 4.97
CA HIS A 11 12.96 -4.11 5.10
C HIS A 11 11.82 -5.12 5.08
N PHE A 12 11.74 -5.94 4.03
CA PHE A 12 10.78 -7.04 4.00
C PHE A 12 11.33 -8.22 4.81
N ASN A 13 10.92 -8.31 6.07
CA ASN A 13 11.44 -9.28 7.05
C ASN A 13 10.35 -9.99 7.87
N SER A 14 9.07 -9.71 7.61
CA SER A 14 7.91 -10.38 8.21
C SER A 14 6.85 -10.63 7.15
N LEU A 15 6.07 -11.69 7.35
CA LEU A 15 4.82 -11.93 6.62
C LEU A 15 3.62 -11.29 7.30
N GLU A 16 3.73 -10.95 8.57
CA GLU A 16 2.72 -10.16 9.29
C GLU A 16 2.85 -8.69 8.87
N PRO A 17 1.73 -8.00 8.57
CA PRO A 17 0.33 -8.45 8.64
C PRO A 17 -0.21 -9.00 7.30
N ILE A 18 0.62 -9.16 6.27
CA ILE A 18 0.20 -9.60 4.92
C ILE A 18 -0.56 -10.93 4.98
N ASP A 19 -0.07 -11.90 5.75
CA ASP A 19 -0.74 -13.18 5.93
C ASP A 19 -2.14 -13.01 6.52
N GLU A 20 -2.32 -12.14 7.52
CA GLU A 20 -3.64 -11.86 8.10
C GLU A 20 -4.60 -11.23 7.08
N PHE A 21 -4.12 -10.34 6.22
CA PHE A 21 -4.96 -9.78 5.15
C PHE A 21 -5.32 -10.83 4.09
N LEU A 22 -4.41 -11.75 3.76
CA LEU A 22 -4.70 -12.85 2.85
C LEU A 22 -5.71 -13.84 3.45
N ASP A 23 -5.55 -14.18 4.73
CA ASP A 23 -6.48 -15.04 5.47
C ASP A 23 -7.86 -14.40 5.61
N ASN A 24 -7.89 -13.11 5.95
CA ASN A 24 -9.12 -12.31 6.01
C ASN A 24 -9.84 -12.31 4.67
N ALA A 25 -9.13 -11.96 3.59
CA ALA A 25 -9.70 -11.94 2.25
C ALA A 25 -10.25 -13.32 1.85
N PHE A 26 -9.49 -14.39 2.09
CA PHE A 26 -9.93 -15.76 1.81
C PHE A 26 -11.18 -16.15 2.60
N LYS A 27 -11.19 -15.89 3.91
CA LYS A 27 -12.30 -16.19 4.82
C LYS A 27 -13.61 -15.53 4.38
N TYR A 28 -13.55 -14.29 3.89
CA TYR A 28 -14.72 -13.55 3.40
C TYR A 28 -15.01 -13.76 1.90
N GLY A 29 -14.32 -14.70 1.23
CA GLY A 29 -14.59 -15.07 -0.16
C GLY A 29 -13.99 -14.14 -1.22
N HIS A 30 -13.03 -13.29 -0.83
CA HIS A 30 -12.32 -12.37 -1.72
C HIS A 30 -10.99 -12.97 -2.19
N LYS A 31 -10.90 -13.35 -3.46
CA LYS A 31 -9.65 -13.87 -4.04
C LYS A 31 -8.72 -12.72 -4.45
N MET A 32 -7.55 -12.63 -3.80
CA MET A 32 -6.50 -11.69 -4.21
C MET A 32 -5.82 -12.16 -5.49
N TYR A 33 -5.66 -11.23 -6.43
CA TYR A 33 -5.01 -11.48 -7.72
C TYR A 33 -3.49 -11.55 -7.58
N SER A 34 -2.91 -10.60 -6.84
CA SER A 34 -1.47 -10.61 -6.53
C SER A 34 -1.13 -9.79 -5.30
N VAL A 35 0.07 -10.00 -4.78
CA VAL A 35 0.70 -9.19 -3.74
C VAL A 35 1.92 -8.49 -4.36
N ILE A 36 2.01 -7.18 -4.22
CA ILE A 36 3.08 -6.34 -4.76
C ILE A 36 3.86 -5.74 -3.60
N ILE A 37 5.13 -6.10 -3.48
CA ILE A 37 6.01 -5.64 -2.40
C ILE A 37 7.06 -4.71 -2.98
N ALA A 38 6.98 -3.42 -2.64
CA ALA A 38 8.02 -2.45 -2.88
C ALA A 38 8.91 -2.32 -1.63
N TYR A 39 10.20 -2.59 -1.78
CA TYR A 39 11.17 -2.48 -0.68
C TYR A 39 12.38 -1.65 -1.06
N SER A 40 12.95 -0.93 -0.09
CA SER A 40 14.09 -0.02 -0.35
C SER A 40 15.46 -0.56 0.07
N HIS A 41 15.54 -1.36 1.13
CA HIS A 41 16.84 -1.76 1.71
C HIS A 41 17.10 -3.27 1.59
N SER A 42 16.32 -4.10 2.29
CA SER A 42 16.52 -5.55 2.29
C SER A 42 15.21 -6.31 2.10
N CYS A 43 15.32 -7.52 1.56
CA CYS A 43 14.20 -8.41 1.35
C CYS A 43 14.62 -9.84 1.70
N ASN A 44 13.82 -10.51 2.53
CA ASN A 44 14.05 -11.91 2.89
C ASN A 44 13.44 -12.83 1.82
N CYS A 45 14.30 -13.42 0.98
CA CYS A 45 13.86 -14.31 -0.10
C CYS A 45 13.07 -15.53 0.39
N ARG A 46 13.36 -16.06 1.59
CA ARG A 46 12.62 -17.22 2.13
C ARG A 46 11.16 -16.87 2.41
N LEU A 47 10.90 -15.66 2.92
CA LEU A 47 9.55 -15.18 3.15
C LEU A 47 8.83 -14.91 1.83
N ILE A 48 9.54 -14.39 0.81
CA ILE A 48 8.96 -14.25 -0.53
C ILE A 48 8.54 -15.59 -1.12
N GLU A 49 9.37 -16.63 -1.03
CA GLU A 49 9.00 -17.95 -1.53
C GLU A 49 7.81 -18.53 -0.76
N SER A 50 7.78 -18.39 0.57
CA SER A 50 6.62 -18.81 1.38
C SER A 50 5.34 -18.07 0.98
N LEU A 51 5.42 -16.76 0.74
CA LEU A 51 4.27 -15.97 0.30
C LEU A 51 3.79 -16.37 -1.12
N ARG A 52 4.71 -16.80 -1.99
CA ARG A 52 4.39 -17.28 -3.35
C ARG A 52 3.60 -18.59 -3.36
N GLU A 53 3.70 -19.39 -2.32
CA GLU A 53 2.87 -20.59 -2.15
C GLU A 53 1.39 -20.22 -1.95
N ARG A 54 1.11 -19.00 -1.45
CA ARG A 54 -0.24 -18.52 -1.13
C ARG A 54 -0.84 -17.62 -2.20
N ALA A 55 -0.03 -16.79 -2.86
CA ALA A 55 -0.49 -15.81 -3.84
C ALA A 55 0.55 -15.54 -4.92
N LYS A 56 0.13 -14.94 -6.03
CA LYS A 56 1.07 -14.39 -7.02
C LYS A 56 1.81 -13.20 -6.41
N VAL A 57 3.14 -13.24 -6.33
CA VAL A 57 3.93 -12.16 -5.72
C VAL A 57 4.81 -11.44 -6.73
N PHE A 58 4.72 -10.11 -6.76
CA PHE A 58 5.66 -9.23 -7.45
C PHE A 58 6.54 -8.52 -6.41
N VAL A 59 7.84 -8.56 -6.62
CA VAL A 59 8.82 -7.97 -5.69
C VAL A 59 9.63 -6.93 -6.45
N VAL A 60 9.68 -5.72 -5.89
CA VAL A 60 10.22 -4.56 -6.58
C VAL A 60 11.15 -3.80 -5.65
N GLN A 61 12.41 -3.66 -6.04
CA GLN A 61 13.38 -2.89 -5.27
C GLN A 61 13.40 -1.43 -5.74
N ILE A 62 13.28 -0.49 -4.80
CA ILE A 62 13.42 0.94 -5.10
C ILE A 62 14.80 1.21 -5.72
N ASN A 63 14.82 2.05 -6.75
CA ASN A 63 15.96 2.35 -7.64
C ASN A 63 16.45 1.17 -8.51
N ASN A 64 16.04 -0.07 -8.23
CA ASN A 64 16.47 -1.27 -8.92
C ASN A 64 15.28 -2.09 -9.44
N ALA A 65 14.50 -1.52 -10.35
CA ALA A 65 13.39 -2.17 -11.03
C ALA A 65 13.53 -2.15 -12.56
N PRO A 66 14.50 -2.89 -13.14
CA PRO A 66 14.76 -2.86 -14.57
C PRO A 66 13.56 -3.33 -15.40
N GLN A 67 12.77 -4.29 -14.90
CA GLN A 67 11.61 -4.83 -15.59
C GLN A 67 10.51 -3.76 -15.79
N ILE A 68 10.17 -3.02 -14.74
CA ILE A 68 9.21 -1.90 -14.81
C ILE A 68 9.69 -0.85 -15.79
N LYS A 69 10.96 -0.42 -15.68
CA LYS A 69 11.55 0.58 -16.58
C LYS A 69 11.48 0.14 -18.04
N GLN A 70 11.86 -1.10 -18.33
CA GLN A 70 11.80 -1.65 -19.70
C GLN A 70 10.38 -1.70 -20.25
N GLN A 71 9.39 -2.08 -19.43
CA GLN A 71 8.00 -2.10 -19.86
C GLN A 71 7.46 -0.69 -20.14
N LEU A 72 7.75 0.28 -19.28
CA LEU A 72 7.36 1.69 -19.50
C LEU A 72 8.00 2.26 -20.79
N ILE A 73 9.26 1.95 -21.06
CA ILE A 73 9.93 2.35 -22.32
C ILE A 73 9.22 1.71 -23.53
N LYS A 74 8.88 0.42 -23.46
CA LYS A 74 8.13 -0.28 -24.53
C LYS A 74 6.75 0.33 -24.78
N MET A 75 6.14 0.94 -23.75
CA MET A 75 4.88 1.67 -23.85
C MET A 75 5.05 3.12 -24.36
N GLY A 76 6.27 3.55 -24.66
CA GLY A 76 6.55 4.90 -25.19
C GLY A 76 6.77 5.96 -24.12
N VAL A 77 6.89 5.61 -22.85
CA VAL A 77 7.20 6.58 -21.78
C VAL A 77 8.67 7.01 -21.89
N SER A 78 8.91 8.33 -21.89
CA SER A 78 10.26 8.86 -22.03
C SER A 78 11.16 8.46 -20.85
N PRO A 79 12.48 8.27 -21.07
CA PRO A 79 13.42 8.02 -19.98
C PRO A 79 13.41 9.11 -18.89
N GLU A 80 13.21 10.37 -19.28
CA GLU A 80 13.11 11.53 -18.38
C GLU A 80 11.92 11.36 -17.41
N SER A 81 10.75 11.03 -17.95
CA SER A 81 9.54 10.79 -17.17
C SER A 81 9.68 9.58 -16.25
N ILE A 82 10.29 8.49 -16.73
CA ILE A 82 10.56 7.30 -15.91
C ILE A 82 11.50 7.66 -14.75
N ASN A 83 12.51 8.49 -15.00
CA ASN A 83 13.43 8.95 -13.98
C ASN A 83 12.71 9.79 -12.93
N ILE A 84 11.84 10.74 -13.32
CA ILE A 84 11.02 11.52 -12.39
C ILE A 84 10.11 10.62 -11.55
N LEU A 85 9.49 9.61 -12.16
CA LEU A 85 8.52 8.73 -11.51
C LEU A 85 9.16 7.76 -10.49
N LEU A 86 10.34 7.22 -10.81
CA LEU A 86 10.90 6.07 -10.10
C LEU A 86 12.26 6.34 -9.44
N ASN A 87 13.02 7.36 -9.83
CA ASN A 87 14.37 7.54 -9.27
C ASN A 87 14.35 8.30 -7.93
N SER A 88 14.86 7.66 -6.88
CA SER A 88 15.04 8.25 -5.55
C SER A 88 16.51 8.54 -5.28
N PRO A 89 17.01 9.75 -5.61
CA PRO A 89 18.39 10.12 -5.30
C PRO A 89 18.64 10.19 -3.78
N THR A 90 17.60 10.47 -2.99
CA THR A 90 17.67 10.54 -1.52
C THR A 90 17.93 9.17 -0.89
N LEU A 91 17.55 8.06 -1.52
CA LEU A 91 17.86 6.73 -1.01
C LEU A 91 19.36 6.50 -1.01
N LYS A 92 20.03 6.85 -2.11
CA LYS A 92 21.48 6.71 -2.23
C LYS A 92 22.22 7.68 -1.30
N LYS A 93 21.72 8.92 -1.19
CA LYS A 93 22.40 9.97 -0.44
C LYS A 93 22.18 9.89 1.08
N TYR A 94 20.99 9.51 1.51
CA TYR A 94 20.55 9.60 2.90
C TYR A 94 19.94 8.31 3.45
N GLY A 95 19.77 7.25 2.64
CA GLY A 95 19.05 6.05 3.07
C GLY A 95 17.54 6.26 3.21
N LEU A 96 16.98 7.31 2.61
CA LEU A 96 15.57 7.71 2.77
C LEU A 96 14.85 7.72 1.43
N VAL A 97 13.63 7.19 1.41
CA VAL A 97 12.74 7.23 0.24
C VAL A 97 11.51 8.07 0.56
N PRO A 98 11.17 9.09 -0.26
CA PRO A 98 9.90 9.79 -0.13
C PRO A 98 8.74 8.82 -0.30
N TYR A 99 7.73 8.94 0.57
CA TYR A 99 6.60 8.01 0.57
C TYR A 99 5.89 7.92 -0.79
N GLY A 100 5.60 9.06 -1.42
CA GLY A 100 4.97 9.09 -2.75
C GLY A 100 5.77 8.33 -3.82
N LEU A 101 7.09 8.32 -3.72
CA LEU A 101 7.94 7.57 -4.64
C LEU A 101 7.84 6.06 -4.40
N ASN A 102 7.80 5.60 -3.15
CA ASN A 102 7.56 4.18 -2.87
C ASN A 102 6.21 3.71 -3.46
N ARG A 103 5.18 4.54 -3.33
CA ARG A 103 3.85 4.28 -3.88
C ARG A 103 3.88 4.13 -5.40
N ASN A 104 4.64 4.97 -6.10
CA ASN A 104 4.74 4.89 -7.57
C ASN A 104 5.19 3.51 -8.05
N TYR A 105 6.14 2.86 -7.38
CA TYR A 105 6.59 1.51 -7.77
C TYR A 105 5.46 0.49 -7.70
N VAL A 106 4.68 0.51 -6.62
CA VAL A 106 3.54 -0.38 -6.45
C VAL A 106 2.45 -0.11 -7.49
N VAL A 107 2.11 1.16 -7.72
CA VAL A 107 1.11 1.56 -8.73
C VAL A 107 1.55 1.15 -10.13
N MET A 108 2.79 1.45 -10.52
CA MET A 108 3.31 1.05 -11.84
C MET A 108 3.28 -0.46 -12.02
N GLN A 109 3.70 -1.22 -11.00
CA GLN A 109 3.63 -2.69 -11.04
C GLN A 109 2.18 -3.21 -11.13
N ALA A 110 1.24 -2.57 -10.45
CA ALA A 110 -0.18 -2.94 -10.49
C ALA A 110 -0.78 -2.71 -11.89
N LEU A 111 -0.49 -1.56 -12.50
CA LEU A 111 -0.91 -1.22 -13.86
C LEU A 111 -0.32 -2.21 -14.88
N LEU A 112 0.98 -2.46 -14.80
CA LEU A 112 1.70 -3.36 -15.72
C LEU A 112 1.30 -4.84 -15.56
N SER A 113 0.75 -5.22 -14.40
CA SER A 113 0.24 -6.57 -14.15
C SER A 113 -1.27 -6.75 -14.42
N SER A 114 -1.92 -5.70 -14.93
CA SER A 114 -3.36 -5.65 -15.23
C SER A 114 -4.24 -5.87 -14.00
N SER A 115 -3.85 -5.29 -12.86
CA SER A 115 -4.72 -5.20 -11.68
C SER A 115 -5.87 -4.23 -11.97
N GLU A 116 -7.10 -4.62 -11.62
CA GLU A 116 -8.31 -3.80 -11.75
C GLU A 116 -8.59 -3.01 -10.46
N GLY A 117 -8.04 -3.46 -9.33
CA GLY A 117 -8.04 -2.74 -8.06
C GLY A 117 -6.69 -2.92 -7.35
N LEU A 118 -6.30 -1.91 -6.56
CA LEU A 118 -5.09 -1.93 -5.74
C LEU A 118 -5.46 -1.44 -4.34
N VAL A 119 -5.23 -2.29 -3.33
CA VAL A 119 -5.44 -1.96 -1.92
C VAL A 119 -4.07 -1.88 -1.27
N PHE A 120 -3.71 -0.70 -0.75
CA PHE A 120 -2.50 -0.54 0.04
C PHE A 120 -2.74 -1.01 1.47
N ILE A 121 -1.79 -1.77 2.01
CA ILE A 121 -1.77 -2.13 3.42
C ILE A 121 -0.40 -1.76 4.00
N ASP A 122 -0.42 -1.17 5.19
CA ASP A 122 0.79 -0.87 5.94
C ASP A 122 1.20 -2.07 6.78
N THR A 123 2.49 -2.13 7.14
CA THR A 123 3.07 -3.26 7.87
C THR A 123 2.74 -3.28 9.37
N ASP A 124 1.96 -2.31 9.85
CA ASP A 124 1.57 -2.14 11.24
C ASP A 124 0.03 -2.03 11.42
N VAL A 125 -0.73 -2.36 10.38
CA VAL A 125 -2.21 -2.35 10.38
C VAL A 125 -2.74 -3.77 10.21
N TYR A 126 -3.90 -4.05 10.80
CA TYR A 126 -4.55 -5.36 10.78
C TYR A 126 -5.99 -5.24 10.27
N PRO A 127 -6.59 -6.30 9.69
CA PRO A 127 -7.98 -6.30 9.23
C PRO A 127 -9.00 -6.42 10.40
N LYS A 128 -8.80 -5.60 11.43
CA LYS A 128 -9.55 -5.58 12.69
C LYS A 128 -9.89 -4.14 13.06
N VAL A 129 -10.96 -3.97 13.82
CA VAL A 129 -11.37 -2.68 14.41
C VAL A 129 -11.59 -2.83 15.90
N LEU A 130 -11.41 -1.76 16.65
CA LEU A 130 -11.77 -1.72 18.06
C LEU A 130 -13.27 -1.45 18.19
N VAL A 131 -13.96 -2.29 18.95
CA VAL A 131 -15.40 -2.16 19.24
C VAL A 131 -15.60 -2.15 20.75
N LYS A 132 -16.52 -1.31 21.23
CA LYS A 132 -16.96 -1.32 22.62
C LYS A 132 -18.17 -2.24 22.76
N GLU A 133 -18.01 -3.35 23.48
CA GLU A 133 -19.06 -4.32 23.80
C GLU A 133 -19.01 -4.59 25.31
N ASP A 134 -20.14 -4.48 26.01
CA ASP A 134 -20.25 -4.67 27.47
C ASP A 134 -19.27 -3.83 28.31
N ASP A 135 -19.11 -2.55 27.95
CA ASP A 135 -18.15 -1.61 28.56
C ASP A 135 -16.65 -1.95 28.41
N GLU A 136 -16.32 -3.00 27.65
CA GLU A 136 -14.95 -3.37 27.31
C GLU A 136 -14.61 -3.04 25.85
N VAL A 137 -13.37 -2.61 25.60
CA VAL A 137 -12.84 -2.41 24.24
C VAL A 137 -12.20 -3.70 23.76
N LYS A 138 -12.68 -4.24 22.64
CA LYS A 138 -12.22 -5.51 22.06
C LYS A 138 -11.86 -5.33 20.59
N GLU A 139 -10.89 -6.09 20.12
CA GLU A 139 -10.62 -6.21 18.70
C GLU A 139 -11.65 -7.11 18.03
N LYS A 140 -12.18 -6.65 16.91
CA LYS A 140 -13.13 -7.40 16.08
C LYS A 140 -12.64 -7.41 14.65
N GLU A 141 -12.44 -8.60 14.11
CA GLU A 141 -12.13 -8.78 12.69
C GLU A 141 -13.30 -8.26 11.83
N ILE A 142 -12.97 -7.66 10.69
CA ILE A 142 -13.93 -7.17 9.70
C ILE A 142 -13.67 -7.79 8.34
N ASP A 143 -14.69 -7.80 7.46
CA ASP A 143 -14.47 -8.04 6.03
C ASP A 143 -13.76 -6.83 5.42
N PHE A 144 -12.43 -6.79 5.53
CA PHE A 144 -11.66 -5.62 5.16
C PHE A 144 -11.81 -5.32 3.67
N ILE A 145 -11.57 -6.32 2.82
CA ILE A 145 -11.67 -6.15 1.37
C ILE A 145 -13.11 -5.86 0.96
N GLY A 146 -14.08 -6.66 1.41
CA GLY A 146 -15.48 -6.49 1.03
C GLY A 146 -16.01 -5.12 1.42
N ARG A 147 -15.59 -4.57 2.55
CA ARG A 147 -15.94 -3.20 2.97
C ARG A 147 -15.42 -2.14 1.99
N HIS A 148 -14.18 -2.27 1.52
CA HIS A 148 -13.65 -1.35 0.49
C HIS A 148 -14.40 -1.53 -0.85
N LEU A 149 -14.70 -2.76 -1.23
CA LEU A 149 -15.44 -3.07 -2.47
C LEU A 149 -16.90 -2.61 -2.45
N GLU A 150 -17.54 -2.58 -1.27
CA GLU A 150 -18.92 -2.11 -1.10
C GLU A 150 -19.08 -0.68 -1.63
N PHE A 151 -18.15 0.21 -1.26
CA PHE A 151 -18.21 1.61 -1.68
C PHE A 151 -17.80 1.81 -3.13
N LEU A 152 -16.91 0.97 -3.67
CA LEU A 152 -16.51 1.00 -5.10
C LEU A 152 -17.66 0.69 -6.07
N ARG A 153 -18.73 0.04 -5.60
CA ARG A 153 -19.90 -0.32 -6.43
C ARG A 153 -20.97 0.78 -6.50
N LYS A 154 -20.79 1.91 -5.83
CA LYS A 154 -21.74 3.03 -5.88
C LYS A 154 -21.59 3.80 -7.19
N GLU A 155 -22.70 4.16 -7.82
CA GLU A 155 -22.70 4.99 -9.03
C GLU A 155 -22.06 6.36 -8.75
N GLU A 156 -21.34 6.89 -9.74
CA GLU A 156 -20.65 8.20 -9.70
C GLU A 156 -19.54 8.37 -8.65
N VAL A 157 -19.02 7.27 -8.08
CA VAL A 157 -17.90 7.34 -7.12
C VAL A 157 -16.56 7.03 -7.80
N ILE A 158 -15.74 8.08 -7.99
CA ILE A 158 -14.30 7.91 -8.27
C ILE A 158 -13.59 7.73 -6.92
N ILE A 159 -13.33 6.49 -6.52
CA ILE A 159 -12.59 6.22 -5.28
C ILE A 159 -11.09 6.30 -5.54
N THR A 160 -10.47 7.38 -5.08
CA THR A 160 -9.05 7.40 -4.74
C THR A 160 -8.93 7.45 -3.22
N THR A 161 -8.92 6.30 -2.54
CA THR A 161 -8.52 6.29 -1.13
C THR A 161 -7.00 6.10 -1.09
N SER A 162 -6.27 7.21 -0.90
CA SER A 162 -5.01 7.13 -0.16
C SER A 162 -5.24 7.84 1.15
N ASP A 163 -5.90 7.17 2.09
CA ASP A 163 -5.96 7.64 3.47
C ASP A 163 -4.62 7.35 4.15
N TYR A 164 -3.58 8.05 3.66
CA TYR A 164 -2.56 8.63 4.53
C TYR A 164 -2.99 10.07 4.81
N SER A 165 -4.23 10.25 5.27
CA SER A 165 -4.33 11.11 6.44
C SER A 165 -3.98 10.16 7.57
N GLY A 166 -2.86 10.40 8.25
CA GLY A 166 -2.93 10.15 9.68
C GLY A 166 -4.18 10.91 10.08
N TYR A 167 -5.26 10.19 10.44
CA TYR A 167 -6.27 10.80 11.25
C TYR A 167 -5.50 11.16 12.52
N TYR A 168 -4.91 12.35 12.50
CA TYR A 168 -5.06 13.24 13.61
C TYR A 168 -6.57 13.27 13.86
N ILE A 169 -7.05 12.31 14.65
CA ILE A 169 -8.21 12.53 15.49
C ILE A 169 -7.72 13.60 16.45
N ILE A 170 -7.60 14.83 15.95
CA ILE A 170 -7.55 16.02 16.77
C ILE A 170 -8.99 16.08 17.29
N PRO A 171 -9.24 15.74 18.57
CA PRO A 171 -10.53 16.08 19.16
C PRO A 171 -10.79 17.56 18.87
N PRO A 172 -12.06 18.01 18.75
CA PRO A 172 -12.34 19.42 18.52
C PRO A 172 -11.65 20.26 19.60
N MET A 173 -10.53 20.87 19.22
CA MET A 173 -9.69 21.71 20.06
C MET A 173 -9.66 23.07 19.38
N SER A 174 -9.86 24.13 20.16
CA SER A 174 -9.65 25.50 19.70
C SER A 174 -8.57 26.10 20.58
N PHE A 175 -7.44 26.49 19.98
CA PHE A 175 -6.36 27.16 20.69
C PHE A 175 -5.73 28.24 19.79
N ALA A 176 -5.15 29.26 20.43
CA ALA A 176 -4.44 30.32 19.73
C ALA A 176 -3.18 29.75 19.04
N GLY A 177 -3.03 29.96 17.73
CA GLY A 177 -1.94 29.40 16.92
C GLY A 177 -2.35 28.28 15.96
N MET A 178 -3.63 27.88 15.95
CA MET A 178 -4.14 26.81 15.09
C MET A 178 -4.00 27.12 13.59
N LYS A 179 -4.12 28.39 13.19
CA LYS A 179 -4.01 28.80 11.79
C LYS A 179 -2.57 28.65 11.29
N GLU A 180 -1.61 28.97 12.15
CA GLU A 180 -0.17 28.82 11.92
C GLU A 180 0.24 27.35 11.84
N LEU A 181 -0.35 26.48 12.67
CA LEU A 181 -0.16 25.03 12.59
C LEU A 181 -0.59 24.48 11.22
N PHE A 182 -1.73 24.93 10.68
CA PHE A 182 -2.22 24.47 9.39
C PHE A 182 -1.42 24.95 8.18
N ILE A 183 -0.72 26.09 8.30
CA ILE A 183 0.18 26.57 7.23
C ILE A 183 1.36 25.60 7.01
N GLY A 184 1.84 24.94 8.08
CA GLY A 184 2.93 23.96 7.99
C GLY A 184 2.52 22.55 7.54
N LEU A 185 1.21 22.31 7.37
CA LEU A 185 0.63 21.02 7.00
C LEU A 185 0.09 20.97 5.55
N GLN A 186 0.10 22.11 4.84
CA GLN A 186 -0.28 22.21 3.43
C GLN A 186 0.88 21.90 2.48
#